data_AF-A0A3D3Z797-F1
#
_entry.id   AF-A0A3D3Z797-F1
#
_cell.length_a   1.000
_cell.length_b   1.000
_cell.length_c   1.000
_cell.angle_alpha   90.00
_cell.angle_beta   90.00
_cell.angle_gamma   90.00
#
_symmetry.space_group_name_H-M   'P 1'
#
loop_
_entity.id
_entity.type
_entity.pdbx_description
1 polymer ?
#
loop_
_entity_poly.entity_id
_entity_poly.type
_entity_poly.pdbx_seq_one_letter_code
_entity_poly.pdbx_strand_id
1 'polypeptide(L)'
;PLPWINYLGSEDFFALLSNTAGGYCFYRDARLRRLTRYRYNNCPTDQEGFRFYIKDGGTVWNPGWQPTKTELDGYTCRHGLGYSVIEGQKNGVSAVQTLLVPQGDNCLLIRLTLKNE
;
A
#
# COMPACT_ATOMS: atom_id res chain seq x y z
N PRO A 1 -7.25 -13.23 8.23
CA PRO A 1 -8.39 -13.10 9.17
C PRO A 1 -8.81 -11.64 9.42
N LEU A 2 -7.83 -10.72 9.56
CA LEU A 2 -8.00 -9.26 9.58
C LEU A 2 -6.86 -8.62 8.75
N PRO A 3 -6.93 -7.32 8.40
CA PRO A 3 -5.81 -6.62 7.76
C PRO A 3 -4.56 -6.70 8.63
N TRP A 4 -3.44 -7.15 8.06
CA TRP A 4 -2.15 -7.18 8.75
C TRP A 4 -1.34 -5.97 8.34
N ILE A 5 -0.78 -5.26 9.32
CA ILE A 5 -0.12 -3.99 9.09
C ILE A 5 1.36 -4.04 9.43
N ASN A 6 2.10 -3.12 8.82
CA ASN A 6 3.45 -2.74 9.17
C ASN A 6 3.51 -1.24 9.48
N TYR A 7 4.56 -0.83 10.19
CA TYR A 7 4.91 0.56 10.46
C TYR A 7 6.12 0.96 9.64
N LEU A 8 6.02 2.08 8.94
CA LEU A 8 7.11 2.67 8.16
C LEU A 8 7.55 3.97 8.84
N GLY A 9 8.85 4.20 8.88
CA GLY A 9 9.46 5.38 9.51
C GLY A 9 9.99 5.10 10.91
N SER A 10 11.09 5.76 11.26
CA SER A 10 11.81 5.58 12.53
C SER A 10 12.14 6.91 13.22
N GLU A 11 11.69 8.04 12.69
CA GLU A 11 12.02 9.38 13.18
C GLU A 11 10.74 10.21 13.35
N ASP A 12 10.52 11.26 12.55
CA ASP A 12 9.37 12.15 12.71
C ASP A 12 8.19 11.81 11.79
N PHE A 13 8.43 11.13 10.66
CA PHE A 13 7.38 10.77 9.70
C PHE A 13 7.05 9.28 9.80
N PHE A 14 5.75 8.97 9.82
CA PHE A 14 5.28 7.60 9.97
C PHE A 14 4.17 7.26 8.98
N ALA A 15 4.11 5.98 8.59
CA ALA A 15 2.97 5.42 7.88
C ALA A 15 2.55 4.07 8.47
N LEU A 16 1.24 3.88 8.63
CA LEU A 16 0.65 2.57 8.83
C LEU A 16 0.30 2.01 7.45
N LEU A 17 0.72 0.78 7.18
CA LEU A 17 0.54 0.15 5.88
C LEU A 17 0.06 -1.29 6.04
N SER A 18 -1.12 -1.59 5.51
CA SER A 18 -1.65 -2.95 5.47
C SER A 18 -1.07 -3.78 4.32
N ASN A 19 -1.28 -5.10 4.39
CA ASN A 19 -0.93 -6.03 3.33
C ASN A 19 -1.64 -5.76 2.00
N THR A 20 -2.74 -4.99 1.99
CA THR A 20 -3.45 -4.58 0.76
C THR A 20 -3.14 -3.13 0.33
N ALA A 21 -2.09 -2.54 0.91
CA ALA A 21 -1.72 -1.13 0.75
C ALA A 21 -2.71 -0.13 1.39
N GLY A 22 -3.50 -0.58 2.35
CA GLY A 22 -4.37 0.27 3.15
C GLY A 22 -3.62 1.02 4.25
N GLY A 23 -4.23 2.10 4.78
CA GLY A 23 -3.67 2.86 5.91
C GLY A 23 -3.52 4.35 5.65
N TYR A 24 -2.62 4.99 6.40
CA TYR A 24 -2.37 6.44 6.34
C TYR A 24 -0.98 6.83 6.83
N CYS A 25 -0.58 8.06 6.56
CA CYS A 25 0.67 8.66 7.04
C CYS A 25 0.45 9.97 7.78
N PHE A 26 1.41 10.33 8.64
CA PHE A 26 1.39 11.51 9.50
C PHE A 26 2.81 11.96 9.87
N TYR A 27 2.96 13.22 10.25
CA TYR A 27 4.21 13.79 10.75
C TYR A 27 4.10 14.10 12.25
N ARG A 28 4.81 13.35 13.09
CA ARG A 28 4.92 13.41 14.56
C ARG A 28 3.62 13.11 15.33
N ASP A 29 2.52 13.75 14.96
CA ASP A 29 1.25 13.64 15.67
C ASP A 29 0.15 13.08 14.74
N ALA A 30 -0.33 11.87 15.05
CA ALA A 30 -1.34 11.17 14.27
C ALA A 30 -2.75 11.79 14.34
N ARG A 31 -3.01 12.74 15.24
CA ARG A 31 -4.27 13.49 15.37
C ARG A 31 -4.16 14.86 14.71
N LEU A 32 -3.10 15.61 15.01
CA LEU A 32 -2.96 17.02 14.62
C LEU A 32 -2.26 17.21 13.27
N ARG A 33 -1.49 16.24 12.81
CA ARG A 33 -0.64 16.34 11.61
C ARG A 33 -0.75 15.10 10.73
N ARG A 34 -1.97 14.59 10.59
CA ARG A 34 -2.29 13.49 9.68
C ARG A 34 -2.40 14.00 8.24
N LEU A 35 -1.67 13.38 7.32
CA LEU A 35 -1.66 13.77 5.91
C LEU A 35 -2.77 13.07 5.12
N THR A 36 -2.95 11.76 5.33
CA THR A 36 -3.93 10.97 4.58
C THR A 36 -5.05 10.44 5.48
N ARG A 37 -6.27 10.38 4.94
CA ARG A 37 -7.45 9.93 5.68
C ARG A 37 -7.50 8.40 5.70
N TYR A 38 -7.93 7.84 6.83
CA TYR A 38 -8.24 6.42 6.98
C TYR A 38 -9.49 6.24 7.83
N ARG A 39 -10.36 5.30 7.46
CA ARG A 39 -11.60 5.01 8.18
C ARG A 39 -11.43 3.74 9.01
N TYR A 40 -11.42 3.88 10.33
CA TYR A 40 -11.54 2.75 11.24
C TYR A 40 -12.96 2.19 11.19
N ASN A 41 -13.10 0.87 11.39
CA ASN A 41 -14.38 0.15 11.33
C ASN A 41 -15.16 0.41 10.01
N ASN A 42 -14.44 0.57 8.90
CA ASN A 42 -15.06 0.70 7.59
C ASN A 42 -15.70 -0.63 7.16
N CYS A 43 -16.69 -0.56 6.26
CA CYS A 43 -17.35 -1.73 5.70
C CYS A 43 -17.34 -1.65 4.15
N PRO A 44 -16.51 -2.45 3.45
CA PRO A 44 -15.51 -3.39 3.98
C PRO A 44 -14.37 -2.67 4.72
N THR A 45 -13.58 -3.41 5.51
CA THR A 45 -12.40 -2.85 6.18
C THR A 45 -11.30 -2.48 5.19
N ASP A 46 -10.39 -1.58 5.60
CA ASP A 46 -9.11 -1.33 4.91
C ASP A 46 -9.23 -0.83 3.45
N GLN A 47 -10.22 0.03 3.15
CA GLN A 47 -10.48 0.51 1.78
C GLN A 47 -9.63 1.73 1.39
N GLU A 48 -9.29 2.59 2.34
CA GLU A 48 -8.40 3.75 2.10
C GLU A 48 -6.93 3.32 2.17
N GLY A 49 -6.07 3.98 1.39
CA GLY A 49 -4.63 3.75 1.45
C GLY A 49 -3.89 4.24 0.22
N PHE A 50 -2.73 3.64 -0.02
CA PHE A 50 -1.78 4.02 -1.06
C PHE A 50 -2.00 3.15 -2.31
N ARG A 51 -2.97 3.52 -3.14
CA ARG A 51 -3.44 2.70 -4.26
C ARG A 51 -2.84 3.13 -5.59
N PHE A 52 -2.47 2.15 -6.43
CA PHE A 52 -2.27 2.34 -7.86
C PHE A 52 -3.28 1.49 -8.61
N TYR A 53 -4.04 2.13 -9.50
CA TYR A 53 -4.95 1.43 -10.40
C TYR A 53 -4.26 1.22 -11.73
N ILE A 54 -4.23 -0.03 -12.18
CA ILE A 54 -3.70 -0.44 -13.48
C ILE A 54 -4.90 -0.79 -14.34
N LYS A 55 -4.99 -0.15 -15.50
CA LYS A 55 -6.02 -0.45 -16.50
C LYS A 55 -5.33 -1.10 -17.70
N ASP A 56 -5.68 -2.34 -17.98
CA ASP A 56 -5.20 -3.10 -19.12
C ASP A 56 -6.41 -3.61 -19.92
N GLY A 57 -6.59 -3.07 -21.13
CA GLY A 57 -7.81 -3.23 -21.92
C GLY A 57 -9.07 -2.86 -21.13
N GLY A 58 -9.94 -3.85 -20.92
CA GLY A 58 -11.19 -3.72 -20.15
C GLY A 58 -11.05 -4.00 -18.66
N THR A 59 -9.90 -4.50 -18.20
CA THR A 59 -9.68 -4.89 -16.80
C THR A 59 -9.03 -3.75 -16.03
N VAL A 60 -9.62 -3.40 -14.88
CA VAL A 60 -9.01 -2.50 -13.88
C VAL A 60 -8.65 -3.33 -12.67
N TRP A 61 -7.41 -3.23 -12.21
CA TRP A 61 -6.91 -3.96 -11.05
C TRP A 61 -5.88 -3.13 -10.30
N ASN A 62 -5.41 -3.63 -9.16
CA ASN A 62 -4.36 -2.98 -8.38
C ASN A 62 -3.45 -4.04 -7.73
N PRO A 63 -2.16 -3.74 -7.44
CA PRO A 63 -1.22 -4.74 -6.91
C PRO A 63 -1.70 -5.39 -5.60
N GLY A 64 -2.29 -4.60 -4.70
CA GLY A 64 -2.73 -5.04 -3.38
C GLY A 64 -4.10 -5.73 -3.32
N TRP A 65 -4.66 -6.19 -4.45
CA TRP A 65 -6.04 -6.72 -4.60
C TRP A 65 -7.18 -5.74 -4.24
N GLN A 66 -7.18 -5.10 -3.07
CA GLN A 66 -8.12 -4.02 -2.72
C GLN A 66 -7.67 -2.67 -3.27
N PRO A 67 -8.60 -1.76 -3.63
CA PRO A 67 -10.03 -1.84 -3.39
C PRO A 67 -10.84 -2.48 -4.53
N THR A 68 -10.28 -2.67 -5.73
CA THR A 68 -11.08 -3.19 -6.87
C THR A 68 -11.53 -4.62 -6.65
N LYS A 69 -10.75 -5.40 -5.87
CA LYS A 69 -10.96 -6.82 -5.60
C LYS A 69 -11.01 -7.69 -6.86
N THR A 70 -10.46 -7.17 -7.95
CA THR A 70 -10.24 -7.91 -9.18
C THR A 70 -9.36 -9.12 -8.86
N GLU A 71 -9.78 -10.30 -9.28
CA GLU A 71 -9.01 -11.52 -9.06
C GLU A 71 -7.65 -11.41 -9.73
N LEU A 72 -6.59 -11.63 -8.95
CA LEU A 72 -5.20 -11.60 -9.39
C LEU A 72 -4.71 -13.01 -9.69
N ASP A 73 -3.83 -13.13 -10.67
CA ASP A 73 -3.24 -14.41 -11.07
C ASP A 73 -2.12 -14.80 -10.08
N GLY A 74 -1.53 -13.80 -9.42
CA GLY A 74 -0.57 -13.95 -8.33
C GLY A 74 -0.61 -12.76 -7.38
N TYR A 75 -0.39 -13.01 -6.09
CA TYR A 75 -0.29 -11.98 -5.06
C TYR A 75 0.75 -12.37 -4.01
N THR A 76 1.56 -11.41 -3.57
CA THR A 76 2.43 -11.57 -2.41
C THR A 76 2.57 -10.25 -1.67
N CYS A 77 2.57 -10.29 -0.34
CA CYS A 77 2.96 -9.18 0.51
C CYS A 77 4.11 -9.60 1.42
N ARG A 78 5.14 -8.76 1.52
CA ARG A 78 6.29 -8.92 2.40
C ARG A 78 6.44 -7.68 3.25
N HIS A 79 6.21 -7.81 4.56
CA HIS A 79 6.53 -6.78 5.53
C HIS A 79 7.96 -6.98 6.03
N GLY A 80 8.79 -5.95 5.89
CA GLY A 80 10.17 -5.91 6.39
C GLY A 80 10.34 -4.83 7.47
N LEU A 81 11.58 -4.60 7.91
CA LEU A 81 11.90 -3.58 8.90
C LEU A 81 11.82 -2.18 8.27
N GLY A 82 10.74 -1.44 8.51
CA GLY A 82 10.54 -0.07 8.01
C GLY A 82 10.19 0.04 6.53
N TYR A 83 9.96 -1.08 5.84
CA TYR A 83 9.49 -1.12 4.45
C TYR A 83 8.50 -2.27 4.23
N SER A 84 7.71 -2.20 3.16
CA SER A 84 6.90 -3.33 2.68
C SER A 84 6.91 -3.41 1.16
N VAL A 85 6.77 -4.63 0.64
CA VAL A 85 6.65 -4.92 -0.80
C VAL A 85 5.33 -5.65 -1.03
N ILE A 86 4.52 -5.11 -1.93
CA ILE A 86 3.24 -5.70 -2.37
C ILE A 86 3.35 -5.96 -3.86
N GLU A 87 3.16 -7.21 -4.25
CA GLU A 87 3.23 -7.66 -5.63
C GLU A 87 1.89 -8.25 -6.04
N GLY A 88 1.39 -7.83 -7.19
CA GLY A 88 0.22 -8.39 -7.84
C GLY A 88 0.50 -8.66 -9.31
N GLN A 89 -0.08 -9.72 -9.84
CA GLN A 89 0.05 -10.11 -11.24
C GLN A 89 -1.35 -10.25 -11.85
N LYS A 90 -1.53 -9.71 -13.05
CA LYS A 90 -2.76 -9.90 -13.82
C LYS A 90 -2.49 -9.83 -15.32
N ASN A 91 -3.05 -10.78 -16.08
CA ASN A 91 -3.04 -10.79 -17.56
C ASN A 91 -1.62 -10.67 -18.16
N GLY A 92 -0.63 -11.31 -17.55
CA GLY A 92 0.77 -11.23 -18.00
C GLY A 92 1.50 -9.95 -17.61
N VAL A 93 0.90 -9.08 -16.79
CA VAL A 93 1.55 -7.89 -16.23
C VAL A 93 1.80 -8.10 -14.74
N SER A 94 3.05 -7.93 -14.30
CA SER A 94 3.42 -7.89 -12.88
C SER A 94 3.63 -6.45 -12.41
N ALA A 95 3.17 -6.17 -11.20
CA ALA A 95 3.27 -4.87 -10.57
C ALA A 95 3.76 -5.00 -9.12
N VAL A 96 4.93 -4.42 -8.85
CA VAL A 96 5.60 -4.46 -7.54
C VAL A 96 5.60 -3.06 -6.94
N GLN A 97 4.88 -2.89 -5.84
CA GLN A 97 4.78 -1.67 -5.07
C GLN A 97 5.63 -1.80 -3.79
N THR A 98 6.75 -1.08 -3.73
CA THR A 98 7.59 -0.97 -2.52
C THR A 98 7.32 0.35 -1.83
N LEU A 99 7.03 0.32 -0.52
CA LEU A 99 6.80 1.51 0.29
C LEU A 99 7.77 1.55 1.47
N LEU A 100 8.37 2.71 1.72
CA LEU A 100 9.24 2.97 2.87
C LEU A 100 9.27 4.46 3.21
N VAL A 101 9.65 4.78 4.44
CA VAL A 101 10.01 6.15 4.84
C VAL A 101 11.53 6.18 4.98
N PRO A 102 12.26 7.02 4.21
CA PRO A 102 13.71 7.07 4.30
C PRO A 102 14.16 7.67 5.64
N GLN A 103 15.37 7.33 6.08
CA GLN A 103 16.00 8.03 7.20
C GLN A 103 16.37 9.46 6.80
N GLY A 104 16.16 10.42 7.69
CA GLY A 104 16.44 11.83 7.47
C GLY A 104 15.36 12.60 6.69
N ASP A 105 14.36 11.90 6.14
CA ASP A 105 13.35 12.49 5.26
C ASP A 105 11.93 12.33 5.80
N ASN A 106 11.16 13.41 5.71
CA ASN A 106 9.77 13.45 6.16
C ASN A 106 8.79 13.12 5.03
N CYS A 107 9.00 11.98 4.36
CA CYS A 107 8.16 11.56 3.24
C CYS A 107 7.93 10.04 3.20
N LEU A 108 6.83 9.65 2.56
CA LEU A 108 6.60 8.26 2.17
C LEU A 108 7.09 8.07 0.73
N LEU A 109 8.14 7.29 0.55
CA LEU A 109 8.62 6.90 -0.77
C LEU A 109 7.86 5.66 -1.25
N ILE A 110 7.33 5.73 -2.46
CA ILE A 110 6.61 4.63 -3.09
C ILE A 110 7.24 4.36 -4.47
N ARG A 111 7.87 3.19 -4.61
CA ARG A 111 8.43 2.71 -5.88
C ARG A 111 7.50 1.68 -6.49
N LEU A 112 6.94 2.00 -7.66
CA LEU A 112 6.17 1.06 -8.47
C LEU A 112 7.04 0.55 -9.63
N THR A 113 7.19 -0.76 -9.74
CA THR A 113 7.84 -1.42 -10.89
C THR A 113 6.80 -2.21 -11.66
N LEU A 114 6.69 -1.97 -12.96
CA LEU A 114 5.81 -2.71 -13.86
C LEU A 114 6.65 -3.53 -14.83
N LYS A 115 6.25 -4.77 -15.08
CA LYS A 115 6.89 -5.66 -16.05
C LYS A 115 5.82 -6.40 -16.86
N ASN A 116 6.06 -6.46 -18.16
CA ASN A 116 5.36 -7.40 -19.05
C ASN A 116 6.11 -8.73 -18.98
N GLU A 117 5.42 -9.80 -18.59
CA GLU A 117 5.99 -11.14 -18.39
C GLU A 117 6.23 -11.91 -19.70
#